data_AF-J4C7I5-F1
#
_entry.id   AF-J4C7I5-F1
#
_cell.length_a   1.000
_cell.length_b   1.000
_cell.length_c   1.000
_cell.angle_alpha   90.00
_cell.angle_beta   90.00
_cell.angle_gamma   90.00
#
_symmetry.space_group_name_H-M   'P 1'
#
loop_
_entity.id
_entity.type
_entity.pdbx_description
1 polymer ?
#
loop_
_entity_poly.entity_id
_entity_poly.type
_entity_poly.pdbx_seq_one_letter_code
_entity_poly.pdbx_strand_id
1 'polypeptide(L)' 'MDNCRVLEDAVLTKTFVGDSVVVGSKSNLKNVLVKSGSEVAEGTQLEKDYIPSFM' A
#
# COMPACT_ATOMS: atom_id res chain seq x y z
N MET A 1 -10.43 -0.48 5.32
CA MET A 1 -9.57 0.70 5.08
C MET A 1 -9.87 1.77 6.11
N ASP A 2 -9.84 1.39 7.39
CA ASP A 2 -9.93 2.36 8.49
C ASP A 2 -8.53 2.92 8.77
N ASN A 3 -8.41 4.21 9.09
CA ASN A 3 -7.13 4.86 9.45
C ASN A 3 -5.98 4.74 8.43
N CYS A 4 -6.28 4.54 7.15
CA CYS A 4 -5.26 4.46 6.11
C CYS A 4 -4.85 5.84 5.61
N ARG A 5 -3.58 5.98 5.21
CA ARG A 5 -3.04 7.19 4.59
C ARG A 5 -2.43 6.84 3.26
N VAL A 6 -2.90 7.47 2.19
CA VAL A 6 -2.30 7.38 0.86
C VAL A 6 -1.67 8.73 0.58
N LEU A 7 -0.34 8.77 0.49
CA LEU A 7 0.41 10.01 0.28
C LEU A 7 0.37 10.41 -1.22
N GLU A 8 0.86 11.62 -1.52
CA GLU A 8 0.72 12.25 -2.84
C GLU A 8 1.26 11.38 -3.99
N ASP A 9 0.60 11.47 -5.14
CA ASP A 9 0.94 10.74 -6.37
C ASP A 9 0.98 9.21 -6.27
N ALA A 10 0.47 8.61 -5.19
CA ALA A 10 0.35 7.17 -5.08
C ALA A 10 -0.82 6.64 -5.93
N VAL A 11 -0.57 5.62 -6.74
CA VAL A 11 -1.54 4.99 -7.63
C VAL A 11 -1.80 3.55 -7.18
N LEU A 12 -3.05 3.26 -6.86
CA LEU A 12 -3.52 1.94 -6.44
C LEU A 12 -4.48 1.38 -7.49
N THR A 13 -4.07 0.34 -8.22
CA THR A 13 -4.89 -0.29 -9.26
C THR A 13 -5.24 -1.73 -8.87
N LYS A 14 -6.53 -2.01 -8.63
CA LYS A 14 -7.01 -3.35 -8.21
C LYS A 14 -6.28 -3.89 -6.96
N THR A 15 -5.89 -3.00 -6.06
CA THR A 15 -5.11 -3.32 -4.86
C THR A 15 -6.03 -3.33 -3.64
N PHE A 16 -5.91 -4.36 -2.81
CA PHE A 16 -6.62 -4.46 -1.53
C PHE A 16 -5.74 -3.91 -0.42
N VAL A 17 -6.27 -2.94 0.32
CA VAL A 17 -5.58 -2.29 1.43
C VAL A 17 -6.33 -2.61 2.72
N GLY A 18 -5.62 -3.20 3.69
CA GLY A 18 -6.11 -3.46 5.04
C GLY A 18 -6.35 -2.17 5.83
N ASP A 19 -6.39 -2.28 7.15
CA ASP A 19 -6.60 -1.14 8.06
C ASP A 19 -5.28 -0.60 8.60
N SER A 20 -5.23 0.68 8.92
CA SER A 20 -4.02 1.37 9.44
C SER A 20 -2.80 1.23 8.52
N VAL A 21 -3.00 1.27 7.19
CA VAL A 21 -1.92 1.19 6.21
C VAL A 21 -1.46 2.60 5.80
N VAL A 22 -0.14 2.78 5.66
CA VAL A 22 0.44 3.99 5.08
C VAL A 22 1.05 3.64 3.72
N VAL A 23 0.59 4.29 2.66
CA VAL A 23 1.13 4.16 1.31
C VAL A 23 1.97 5.39 0.98
N GLY A 24 3.28 5.19 0.85
CA GLY A 24 4.25 6.24 0.56
C GLY A 24 4.00 6.94 -0.78
N SER A 25 4.47 8.18 -0.88
CA SER A 25 4.26 9.05 -2.05
C SER A 25 4.81 8.40 -3.33
N LYS A 26 4.21 8.69 -4.49
CA LYS A 26 4.63 8.18 -5.82
C LYS A 26 4.69 6.65 -5.95
N SER A 27 4.07 5.92 -5.04
CA SER A 27 4.01 4.45 -5.11
C SER A 27 3.03 3.99 -6.18
N ASN A 28 3.32 2.89 -6.87
CA ASN A 28 2.43 2.27 -7.83
C ASN A 28 2.18 0.81 -7.45
N LEU A 29 0.98 0.52 -6.94
CA LEU A 29 0.58 -0.79 -6.47
C LEU A 29 -0.52 -1.35 -7.37
N LYS A 30 -0.20 -2.40 -8.13
CA LYS A 30 -1.12 -3.02 -9.08
C LYS A 30 -1.42 -4.47 -8.74
N ASN A 31 -2.67 -4.79 -8.44
CA ASN A 31 -3.09 -6.13 -8.04
C ASN A 31 -2.34 -6.64 -6.81
N VAL A 32 -2.14 -5.76 -5.83
CA VAL A 32 -1.38 -6.03 -4.60
C VAL A 32 -2.36 -6.26 -3.44
N LEU A 33 -1.95 -7.03 -2.43
CA LEU A 33 -2.66 -7.10 -1.15
C LEU A 33 -1.75 -6.59 -0.03
N VAL A 34 -2.16 -5.49 0.59
CA VAL A 34 -1.42 -4.81 1.67
C VAL A 34 -2.08 -5.14 2.99
N LYS A 35 -1.36 -5.83 3.88
CA LYS A 35 -1.89 -6.24 5.18
C LYS A 35 -2.12 -5.02 6.09
N SER A 36 -3.08 -5.13 7.00
CA SER A 36 -3.32 -4.13 8.03
C SER A 36 -2.05 -3.84 8.85
N GLY A 37 -1.80 -2.57 9.15
CA GLY A 37 -0.62 -2.10 9.87
C GLY A 37 0.68 -2.08 9.06
N SER A 38 0.63 -2.35 7.75
CA SER A 38 1.81 -2.25 6.89
C SER A 38 2.09 -0.81 6.47
N GLU A 39 3.37 -0.52 6.24
CA GLU A 39 3.84 0.71 5.63
C GLU A 39 4.53 0.39 4.30
N VAL A 40 4.11 1.09 3.25
CA VAL A 40 4.69 1.00 1.91
C VAL A 40 5.63 2.17 1.74
N ALA A 41 6.91 1.89 1.51
CA ALA A 41 7.91 2.93 1.29
C ALA A 41 7.58 3.81 0.07
N GLU A 42 8.08 5.04 0.06
CA GLU A 42 7.87 5.95 -1.07
C GLU A 42 8.48 5.42 -2.37
N GLY A 43 7.80 5.66 -3.49
CA GLY A 43 8.23 5.21 -4.81
C GLY A 43 8.15 3.69 -5.02
N THR A 44 7.51 2.94 -4.12
CA THR A 44 7.40 1.48 -4.23
C THR A 44 6.58 1.10 -5.46
N GLN A 45 7.14 0.22 -6.30
CA GLN A 45 6.45 -0.33 -7.47
C GLN A 45 6.25 -1.83 -7.29
N LEU A 46 4.99 -2.24 -7.15
CA LEU A 46 4.63 -3.65 -6.94
C LEU A 46 3.50 -4.04 -7.89
N GLU A 47 3.66 -5.21 -8.51
CA GLU A 47 2.65 -5.81 -9.36
C GLU A 47 2.43 -7.27 -8.98
N LYS A 48 1.18 -7.66 -8.69
CA LYS A 48 0.78 -9.02 -8.29
C LYS A 48 1.51 -9.54 -7.05
N ASP A 49 1.71 -8.69 -6.04
CA ASP A 49 2.49 -9.00 -4.85
C ASP A 49 1.68 -8.88 -3.55
N TYR A 50 2.24 -9.36 -2.44
CA TYR A 50 1.69 -9.29 -1.10
C TYR A 50 2.66 -8.59 -0.15
N ILE A 51 2.19 -7.52 0.50
CA ILE A 51 2.98 -6.78 1.49
C ILE A 51 2.60 -7.28 2.90
N PRO A 52 3.47 -8.02 3.59
CA PRO A 52 3.24 -8.45 4.96
C PRO A 52 3.31 -7.25 5.94
N SER A 53 2.76 -7.43 7.14
CA SER A 53 2.92 -6.47 8.24
C SER A 53 4.29 -6.67 8.87
N PHE A 54 5.02 -5.57 9.06
CA PHE A 54 6.21 -5.56 9.90
C PHE A 54 5.73 -5.59 11.36
N MET A 55 6.04 -6.69 12.05
CA MET A 55 5.71 -6.93 13.45
C MET A 55 6.77 -6.32 14.36
#